data_AF-A0A352KAP2-F1
#
_entry.id   AF-A0A352KAP2-F1
#
_cell.length_a   1.000
_cell.length_b   1.000
_cell.length_c   1.000
_cell.angle_alpha   90.00
_cell.angle_beta   90.00
_cell.angle_gamma   90.00
#
_symmetry.space_group_name_H-M   'P 1'
#
loop_
_entity.id
_entity.type
_entity.pdbx_description
1 polymer ?
#
loop_
_entity_poly.entity_id
_entity_poly.type
_entity_poly.pdbx_seq_one_letter_code
_entity_poly.pdbx_strand_id
1 'polypeptide(L)'
;PDFPTGGVIIETAQSMAEAYATGRGGFRVRARWETEQTGRGGYQVVVTEIPYQVQKAKLIERIAELIAARKLPLLGDIRDESAEDVRIVLEPRSRSVEAELLMEQMFRTTDLESRIALNLNVLDADNTPRVMSLREALLAFLDHRKQ
;
A
#
# COMPACT_ATOMS: atom_id res chain seq x y z
N PRO A 1 -5.04 -6.63 -8.16
CA PRO A 1 -3.77 -7.38 -8.05
C PRO A 1 -3.68 -8.05 -6.68
N ASP A 2 -2.98 -9.17 -6.60
CA ASP A 2 -2.66 -9.82 -5.34
C ASP A 2 -1.18 -9.57 -5.05
N PHE A 3 -0.88 -8.66 -4.14
CA PHE A 3 0.48 -8.23 -3.87
C PHE A 3 1.12 -9.11 -2.80
N PRO A 4 2.40 -9.50 -2.92
CA PRO A 4 3.06 -10.39 -1.96
C PRO A 4 3.21 -9.78 -0.56
N THR A 5 3.08 -8.45 -0.43
CA THR A 5 3.13 -7.73 0.85
C THR A 5 1.74 -7.47 1.43
N GLY A 6 0.68 -7.96 0.79
CA GLY A 6 -0.71 -7.68 1.15
C GLY A 6 -1.11 -6.23 0.84
N GLY A 7 -1.72 -5.58 1.83
CA GLY A 7 -2.33 -4.26 1.75
C GLY A 7 -3.79 -4.29 1.34
N VAL A 8 -4.39 -3.11 1.29
CA VAL A 8 -5.80 -2.90 0.95
C VAL A 8 -5.88 -2.01 -0.27
N ILE A 9 -6.37 -2.55 -1.39
CA ILE A 9 -6.68 -1.75 -2.57
C ILE A 9 -7.94 -0.95 -2.30
N ILE A 10 -7.88 0.37 -2.52
CA ILE A 10 -9.00 1.29 -2.32
C ILE A 10 -9.66 1.78 -3.62
N GLU A 11 -9.22 1.26 -4.77
CA GLU A 11 -9.86 1.58 -6.05
C GLU A 11 -11.24 0.94 -6.17
N THR A 12 -12.12 1.61 -6.91
CA THR A 12 -13.46 1.05 -7.21
C THR A 12 -13.35 -0.13 -8.17
N ALA A 13 -14.32 -1.04 -8.12
CA ALA A 13 -14.41 -2.16 -9.06
C ALA A 13 -14.40 -1.68 -10.52
N GLN A 14 -15.07 -0.56 -10.81
CA GLN A 14 -15.09 0.05 -12.14
C GLN A 14 -13.69 0.52 -12.58
N SER A 15 -12.96 1.23 -11.72
CA SER A 15 -11.61 1.71 -12.05
C SER A 15 -10.64 0.55 -12.28
N MET A 16 -10.73 -0.50 -11.47
CA MET A 16 -9.92 -1.71 -11.68
C MET A 16 -10.27 -2.41 -13.00
N ALA A 17 -11.56 -2.52 -13.34
CA ALA A 17 -11.99 -3.11 -14.60
C ALA A 17 -11.48 -2.31 -15.82
N GLU A 18 -11.54 -0.98 -15.76
CA GLU A 18 -11.02 -0.10 -16.82
C GLU A 18 -9.49 -0.24 -16.98
N ALA A 19 -8.76 -0.33 -15.87
CA ALA A 19 -7.32 -0.54 -15.90
C ALA A 19 -6.96 -1.85 -16.62
N TYR A 20 -7.71 -2.92 -16.35
CA TYR A 20 -7.51 -4.21 -17.04
C TYR A 20 -7.99 -4.19 -18.49
N ALA A 21 -9.05 -3.44 -18.82
CA ALA A 21 -9.56 -3.33 -20.18
C ALA A 21 -8.60 -2.56 -21.10
N THR A 22 -7.88 -1.57 -20.57
CA THR A 22 -6.97 -0.72 -21.36
C THR A 22 -5.50 -1.12 -21.27
N GLY A 23 -5.14 -1.94 -20.27
CA GLY A 23 -3.76 -2.27 -19.96
C GLY A 23 -2.97 -1.14 -19.30
N ARG A 24 -3.63 -0.02 -18.99
CA ARG A 24 -3.05 1.16 -18.34
C ARG A 24 -3.88 1.56 -17.15
N GLY A 25 -3.22 2.00 -16.08
CA GLY A 25 -3.93 2.53 -14.92
C GLY A 25 -3.06 2.48 -13.68
N GLY A 26 -3.69 2.24 -12.54
CA GLY A 26 -2.96 2.02 -11.30
C GLY A 26 -3.89 1.76 -10.14
N PHE A 27 -3.29 1.28 -9.06
CA PHE A 27 -3.99 0.84 -7.85
C PHE A 27 -3.44 1.62 -6.67
N ARG A 28 -4.28 2.41 -6.01
CA ARG A 28 -3.96 2.90 -4.67
C ARG A 28 -4.09 1.76 -3.67
N VAL A 29 -3.03 1.55 -2.92
CA VAL A 29 -2.92 0.51 -1.89
C VAL A 29 -2.57 1.18 -0.58
N ARG A 30 -3.39 0.90 0.44
CA ARG A 30 -3.15 1.31 1.82
C ARG A 30 -2.55 0.15 2.62
N ALA A 31 -1.79 0.50 3.64
CA ALA A 31 -1.34 -0.43 4.67
C ALA A 31 -2.53 -1.05 5.42
N ARG A 32 -2.41 -2.32 5.82
CA ARG A 32 -3.37 -2.94 6.75
C ARG A 32 -2.95 -2.58 8.17
N TRP A 33 -3.93 -2.23 8.99
CA TRP A 33 -3.69 -1.82 10.36
C TRP A 33 -4.85 -2.21 11.27
N GLU A 34 -4.58 -2.24 12.56
CA GLU A 34 -5.54 -2.46 13.63
C GLU A 34 -5.22 -1.59 14.84
N THR A 35 -6.17 -1.49 15.77
CA THR A 35 -5.97 -0.79 17.04
C THR A 35 -5.75 -1.78 18.17
N GLU A 36 -4.75 -1.51 19.01
CA GLU A 36 -4.51 -2.26 20.24
C GLU A 36 -4.68 -1.32 21.44
N GLN A 37 -5.44 -1.76 22.44
CA GLN A 37 -5.60 -1.02 23.68
C GLN A 37 -4.32 -1.11 24.51
N THR A 38 -3.85 0.02 25.02
CA THR A 38 -2.73 0.09 25.94
C THR A 38 -3.22 0.33 27.36
N GLY A 39 -2.34 0.17 28.35
CA GLY A 39 -2.68 0.41 29.75
C GLY A 39 -3.25 1.81 29.98
N ARG A 40 -4.13 1.95 30.98
CA ARG A 40 -4.72 3.24 31.40
C ARG A 40 -5.63 3.91 30.34
N GLY A 41 -6.22 3.12 29.44
CA GLY A 41 -7.19 3.59 28.44
C GLY A 41 -6.55 4.38 27.29
N GLY A 42 -5.28 4.11 27.01
CA GLY A 42 -4.64 4.53 25.77
C GLY A 42 -4.85 3.48 24.67
N TYR A 43 -4.40 3.80 23.47
CA TYR A 43 -4.32 2.84 22.37
C TYR A 43 -3.05 3.09 21.55
N GLN A 44 -2.70 2.13 20.72
CA GLN A 44 -1.70 2.26 19.67
C GLN A 44 -2.27 1.70 18.36
N VAL A 45 -1.80 2.22 17.23
CA VAL A 45 -2.09 1.63 15.92
C VAL A 45 -0.97 0.69 15.54
N VAL A 46 -1.32 -0.52 15.13
CA VAL A 46 -0.37 -1.51 14.64
C VAL A 46 -0.59 -1.71 13.16
N VAL A 47 0.43 -1.40 12.37
CA VAL A 47 0.47 -1.68 10.93
C VAL A 47 1.05 -3.08 10.73
N THR A 48 0.27 -3.94 10.09
CA THR A 48 0.58 -5.37 9.87
C THR A 48 0.95 -5.68 8.42
N GLU A 49 0.56 -4.84 7.47
CA GLU A 49 0.94 -4.97 6.06
C GLU A 49 1.26 -3.60 5.48
N ILE A 50 2.24 -3.51 4.56
CA ILE A 50 2.62 -2.27 3.88
C ILE A 50 2.44 -2.40 2.35
N PRO A 51 2.22 -1.28 1.63
CA PRO A 51 2.06 -1.33 0.18
C PRO A 51 3.28 -1.96 -0.52
N TYR A 52 3.02 -2.63 -1.65
CA TYR A 52 4.07 -3.30 -2.42
C TYR A 52 5.16 -2.32 -2.88
N GLN A 53 6.42 -2.80 -2.88
CA GLN A 53 7.64 -2.04 -3.17
C GLN A 53 8.00 -0.94 -2.14
N VAL A 54 7.22 -0.74 -1.09
CA VAL A 54 7.60 0.15 0.02
C VAL A 54 8.62 -0.55 0.90
N GLN A 55 9.78 0.07 1.11
CA GLN A 55 10.81 -0.46 1.99
C GLN A 55 10.53 -0.04 3.43
N LYS A 56 10.25 -1.01 4.31
CA LYS A 56 9.91 -0.77 5.73
C LYS A 56 10.87 0.19 6.44
N ALA A 57 12.18 -0.04 6.33
CA ALA A 57 13.19 0.80 6.99
C ALA A 57 13.12 2.27 6.53
N LYS A 58 12.98 2.50 5.21
CA LYS A 58 12.84 3.85 4.64
C LYS A 58 11.52 4.50 5.03
N LEU A 59 10.44 3.73 5.12
CA LEU A 59 9.15 4.22 5.58
C LEU A 59 9.26 4.73 7.03
N ILE A 60 9.87 3.94 7.92
CA ILE A 60 10.05 4.31 9.33
C ILE A 60 10.94 5.55 9.45
N GLU A 61 12.09 5.57 8.77
CA GLU A 61 12.99 6.73 8.71
C GLU A 61 12.25 7.98 8.26
N ARG A 62 11.48 7.87 7.16
CA ARG A 62 10.71 8.98 6.63
C ARG A 62 9.65 9.48 7.62
N ILE A 63 8.96 8.59 8.32
CA ILE A 63 7.99 8.98 9.34
C ILE A 63 8.70 9.71 10.48
N ALA A 64 9.84 9.22 10.97
CA ALA A 64 10.62 9.87 12.01
C ALA A 64 11.08 11.28 11.61
N GLU A 65 11.54 11.47 10.37
CA GLU A 65 11.84 12.80 9.82
C GLU A 65 10.64 13.75 9.86
N LEU A 66 9.45 13.23 9.49
CA LEU A 66 8.22 14.02 9.48
C LEU A 66 7.75 14.38 10.89
N ILE A 67 7.95 13.50 11.88
CA ILE A 67 7.73 13.81 13.31
C ILE A 67 8.67 14.93 13.74
N ALA A 68 9.98 14.80 13.48
CA ALA A 68 10.98 15.81 13.83
C ALA A 68 10.70 17.18 13.18
N ALA A 69 10.24 17.18 11.93
CA ALA A 69 9.81 18.37 11.21
C ALA A 69 8.43 18.91 11.65
N ARG A 70 7.79 18.31 12.66
CA ARG A 70 6.44 18.66 13.17
C ARG A 70 5.34 18.60 12.10
N LYS A 71 5.52 17.78 11.06
CA LYS A 71 4.54 17.56 9.98
C LYS A 71 3.50 16.49 10.31
N LEU A 72 3.71 15.76 11.41
CA LEU A 72 2.77 14.75 11.93
C LEU A 72 2.23 15.13 13.32
N PRO A 73 1.42 16.20 13.46
CA PRO A 73 0.93 16.67 14.75
C PRO A 73 0.11 15.65 15.56
N LEU A 74 -0.51 14.66 14.92
CA LEU A 74 -1.32 13.62 15.57
C LEU A 74 -0.50 12.41 16.03
N LEU A 75 0.71 12.23 15.50
CA LEU A 75 1.60 11.13 15.82
C LEU A 75 2.58 11.56 16.92
N GLY A 76 2.68 10.76 17.98
CA GLY A 76 3.62 10.96 19.07
C GLY A 76 4.96 10.31 18.78
N ASP A 77 4.92 9.01 18.43
CA ASP A 77 6.11 8.18 18.24
C ASP A 77 5.86 7.06 17.23
N ILE A 78 6.93 6.49 16.69
CA ILE A 78 6.94 5.32 15.81
C ILE A 78 7.96 4.30 16.30
N ARG A 79 7.56 3.02 16.36
CA ARG A 79 8.44 1.91 16.72
C ARG A 79 8.35 0.77 15.72
N ASP A 80 9.48 0.14 15.47
CA ASP A 80 9.56 -1.10 14.71
C ASP A 80 9.64 -2.28 15.68
N GLU A 81 8.56 -3.06 15.74
CA GLU A 81 8.47 -4.29 16.54
C GLU A 81 8.43 -5.54 15.65
N SER A 82 8.85 -5.41 14.39
CA SER A 82 8.79 -6.51 13.43
C SER A 82 9.83 -7.59 13.75
N ALA A 83 9.43 -8.84 13.56
CA ALA A 83 10.34 -9.99 13.55
C ALA A 83 10.27 -10.65 12.16
N GLU A 84 9.64 -11.82 12.06
CA GLU A 84 9.32 -12.45 10.77
C GLU A 84 8.19 -11.69 10.05
N ASP A 85 7.18 -11.26 10.81
CA ASP A 85 6.06 -10.47 10.32
C ASP A 85 6.26 -8.96 10.52
N VAL A 86 5.64 -8.17 9.65
CA VAL A 86 5.63 -6.70 9.75
C VAL A 86 4.78 -6.29 10.96
N ARG A 87 5.39 -5.52 11.86
CA ARG A 87 4.71 -4.89 12.99
C ARG A 87 5.31 -3.51 13.23
N ILE A 88 4.67 -2.48 12.68
CA ILE A 88 5.04 -1.09 12.92
C ILE A 88 4.02 -0.48 13.88
N VAL A 89 4.48 0.01 15.02
CA VAL A 89 3.64 0.60 16.04
C VAL A 89 3.67 2.12 15.89
N LEU A 90 2.48 2.71 15.79
CA LEU A 90 2.27 4.15 15.72
C LEU A 90 1.55 4.58 17.01
N GLU A 91 2.22 5.40 17.81
CA GLU A 91 1.66 5.89 19.06
C GLU A 91 1.01 7.26 18.84
N PRO A 92 -0.29 7.43 19.14
CA PRO A 92 -0.96 8.71 18.99
C PRO A 92 -0.36 9.72 19.98
N ARG A 93 -0.26 10.98 19.57
CA ARG A 93 0.27 12.04 20.43
C ARG A 93 -0.57 12.29 21.69
N SER A 94 -1.86 11.97 21.62
CA SER A 94 -2.79 12.03 22.74
C SER A 94 -3.82 10.92 22.59
N ARG A 95 -4.27 10.35 23.70
CA ARG A 95 -5.39 9.38 23.76
C ARG A 95 -6.72 9.93 23.22
N SER A 96 -6.83 11.25 23.04
CA SER A 96 -8.02 11.89 22.47
C SER A 96 -8.03 11.88 20.94
N VAL A 97 -6.92 11.51 20.29
CA VAL A 97 -6.86 11.40 18.83
C VAL A 97 -7.59 10.13 18.43
N GLU A 98 -8.52 10.21 17.48
CA GLU A 98 -9.17 9.02 16.91
C GLU A 98 -8.21 8.29 15.97
N ALA A 99 -8.21 6.96 16.02
CA ALA A 99 -7.26 6.14 15.26
C ALA A 99 -7.43 6.29 13.75
N GLU A 100 -8.68 6.38 13.30
CA GLU A 100 -9.05 6.60 11.90
C GLU A 100 -8.53 7.95 11.41
N LEU A 101 -8.65 9.01 12.22
CA LEU A 101 -8.15 10.34 11.89
C LEU A 101 -6.62 10.36 11.79
N LEU A 102 -5.94 9.69 12.73
CA LEU A 102 -4.49 9.49 12.69
C LEU A 102 -4.11 8.79 11.38
N MET A 103 -4.74 7.67 11.05
CA MET A 103 -4.40 6.89 9.87
C MET A 103 -4.70 7.61 8.56
N GLU A 104 -5.79 8.37 8.48
CA GLU A 104 -6.06 9.23 7.32
C GLU A 104 -4.98 10.30 7.11
N GLN A 105 -4.41 10.86 8.19
CA GLN A 105 -3.23 11.72 8.06
C GLN A 105 -2.00 10.94 7.55
N MET A 106 -1.77 9.76 8.11
CA MET A 106 -0.63 8.92 7.74
C MET A 106 -0.68 8.53 6.26
N PHE A 107 -1.83 8.12 5.74
CA PHE A 107 -2.04 7.81 4.33
C PHE A 107 -1.75 9.00 3.40
N ARG A 108 -2.13 10.22 3.80
CA ARG A 108 -1.87 11.41 2.98
C ARG A 108 -0.41 11.86 2.93
N THR A 109 0.38 11.50 3.94
CA THR A 109 1.69 12.15 4.18
C THR A 109 2.87 11.18 4.09
N THR A 110 2.60 9.88 4.00
CA THR A 110 3.61 8.82 4.08
C THR A 110 3.31 7.71 3.08
N ASP A 111 4.28 6.83 2.82
CA ASP A 111 4.09 5.70 1.91
C ASP A 111 3.27 4.55 2.51
N LEU A 112 2.55 4.79 3.62
CA LEU A 112 1.48 3.89 4.10
C LEU A 112 0.28 3.86 3.13
N GLU A 113 0.16 4.85 2.24
CA GLU A 113 -0.63 4.76 1.02
C GLU A 113 0.30 4.97 -0.18
N SER A 114 0.23 4.10 -1.17
CA SER A 114 1.04 4.22 -2.38
C SER A 114 0.23 3.87 -3.63
N ARG A 115 0.54 4.51 -4.75
CA ARG A 115 -0.04 4.21 -6.06
C ARG A 115 0.89 3.32 -6.86
N ILE A 116 0.43 2.10 -7.13
CA ILE A 116 1.15 1.14 -7.96
C ILE A 116 0.61 1.27 -9.39
N ALA A 117 1.44 1.72 -10.31
CA ALA A 117 1.05 1.90 -11.71
C ALA A 117 0.87 0.54 -12.41
N LEU A 118 -0.18 0.43 -13.23
CA LEU A 118 -0.37 -0.65 -14.18
C LEU A 118 0.02 -0.14 -15.57
N ASN A 119 0.99 -0.82 -16.18
CA ASN A 119 1.31 -0.66 -17.59
C ASN A 119 1.66 -2.03 -18.16
N LEU A 120 0.70 -2.69 -18.82
CA LEU A 120 0.87 -3.99 -19.46
C LEU A 120 1.56 -3.85 -20.81
N ASN A 121 2.73 -3.23 -20.82
CA ASN A 121 3.59 -3.16 -21.99
C ASN A 121 4.42 -4.45 -22.09
N VAL A 122 4.16 -5.25 -23.12
CA VAL A 122 4.73 -6.58 -23.32
C VAL A 122 5.15 -6.78 -24.78
N LEU A 123 5.95 -7.81 -25.03
CA LEU A 123 6.20 -8.30 -26.38
C LEU A 123 5.06 -9.22 -26.80
N ASP A 124 4.51 -9.01 -27.99
CA ASP A 124 3.54 -9.94 -28.58
C ASP A 124 4.21 -11.17 -29.21
N ALA A 125 3.41 -12.03 -29.85
CA ALA A 125 3.90 -13.24 -30.49
C ALA A 125 4.93 -12.98 -31.61
N ASP A 126 4.94 -11.77 -32.17
CA ASP A 126 5.86 -11.34 -33.23
C ASP A 126 7.04 -10.53 -32.66
N ASN A 127 7.25 -10.55 -31.34
CA ASN A 127 8.25 -9.76 -30.62
C ASN A 127 8.11 -8.24 -30.79
N THR A 128 6.90 -7.75 -31.08
CA THR A 128 6.62 -6.32 -31.18
C THR A 128 6.17 -5.78 -29.81
N PRO A 129 6.78 -4.70 -29.29
CA PRO A 129 6.36 -4.11 -28.03
C PRO A 129 5.03 -3.38 -28.19
N ARG A 130 4.05 -3.73 -27.35
CA ARG A 130 2.75 -3.06 -27.30
C ARG A 130 2.14 -3.12 -25.91
N VAL A 131 1.24 -2.19 -25.65
CA VAL A 131 0.36 -2.29 -24.47
C VAL A 131 -0.82 -3.20 -24.81
N MET A 132 -1.04 -4.19 -23.95
CA MET A 132 -2.13 -5.14 -24.04
C MET A 132 -3.13 -4.93 -22.90
N SER A 133 -4.40 -5.12 -23.18
CA SER A 133 -5.40 -5.39 -22.15
C SER A 133 -5.09 -6.71 -21.43
N LEU A 134 -5.63 -6.89 -20.22
CA LEU A 134 -5.53 -8.16 -19.49
C LEU A 134 -6.11 -9.32 -20.33
N ARG A 135 -7.19 -9.07 -21.07
CA ARG A 135 -7.80 -10.08 -21.95
C ARG A 135 -6.85 -10.52 -23.06
N GLU A 136 -6.21 -9.57 -23.75
CA GLU A 136 -5.24 -9.87 -24.80
C GLU A 136 -4.05 -10.66 -24.25
N ALA A 137 -3.50 -10.26 -23.11
CA ALA A 137 -2.39 -10.96 -22.46
C ALA A 137 -2.75 -12.41 -22.07
N LEU A 138 -3.95 -12.63 -21.52
CA LEU A 138 -4.42 -13.97 -21.17
C LEU A 138 -4.65 -14.85 -22.40
N LEU A 139 -5.19 -14.30 -23.49
CA LEU A 139 -5.35 -15.04 -24.75
C LEU A 139 -4.00 -15.43 -25.34
N ALA A 140 -3.04 -14.51 -25.38
CA ALA A 140 -1.68 -14.79 -25.85
C ALA A 140 -1.02 -15.92 -25.03
N PHE A 141 -1.19 -15.90 -23.69
CA PHE A 141 -0.71 -16.98 -22.83
C PHE A 141 -1.38 -18.33 -23.13
N LEU A 142 -2.68 -18.36 -23.37
CA LEU A 142 -3.41 -19.59 -23.72
C LEU A 142 -2.97 -20.14 -25.08
N ASP A 143 -2.75 -19.27 -26.07
CA ASP A 143 -2.30 -19.69 -27.39
C ASP A 143 -0.88 -20.23 -27.36
N HIS A 144 0.01 -19.61 -26.58
CA HIS A 144 1.35 -20.16 -26.32
C HIS A 144 1.30 -21.55 -25.68
N ARG A 145 0.39 -21.80 -24.74
CA ARG A 145 0.25 -23.11 -24.07
C ARG A 145 -0.33 -24.23 -24.94
N LYS A 146 -0.97 -23.91 -26.05
CA LYS A 146 -1.52 -24.90 -26.99
C LYS A 146 -0.48 -25.39 -28.01
N GLN A 147 0.61 -24.64 -28.18
CA GLN A 147 1.76 -25.01 -28.99
C GLN A 147 2.67 -25.96 -28.21
#